data_AF-A0A0G1WJ41-F1
#
_entry.id   AF-A0A0G1WJ41-F1
#
_cell.length_a   1.000
_cell.length_b   1.000
_cell.length_c   1.000
_cell.angle_alpha   90.00
_cell.angle_beta   90.00
_cell.angle_gamma   90.00
#
_symmetry.space_group_name_H-M   'P 1'
#
loop_
_entity.id
_entity.type
_entity.pdbx_description
1 polymer ?
#
loop_
_entity_poly.entity_id
_entity_poly.type
_entity_poly.pdbx_seq_one_letter_code
_entity_poly.pdbx_strand_id
1 'polypeptide(L)' 'MDDKVKVAVDHVKTHVTYPATTEQLMAACESWSDVDPVLVEEGKMKMQAQPGKTWSSAEEVLATLGWPAA' A
#
# COMPACT_ATOMS: atom_id res chain seq x y z
N MET A 1 12.12 0.40 -13.26
CA MET A 1 11.01 0.35 -12.30
C MET A 1 9.75 0.21 -13.12
N ASP A 2 8.92 -0.79 -12.86
CA ASP A 2 7.65 -0.97 -13.56
C ASP A 2 6.73 0.23 -13.27
N ASP A 3 6.18 0.86 -14.30
CA ASP A 3 5.35 2.07 -14.18
C ASP A 3 4.17 1.88 -13.22
N LYS A 4 3.66 0.65 -13.12
CA LYS A 4 2.59 0.23 -12.20
C LYS A 4 2.99 0.34 -10.72
N VAL A 5 4.23 -0.05 -10.40
CA VAL A 5 4.76 0.04 -9.04
C VAL A 5 4.99 1.50 -8.66
N LYS A 6 5.41 2.35 -9.60
CA LYS A 6 5.53 3.78 -9.38
C LYS A 6 4.20 4.43 -9.02
N VAL A 7 3.12 4.12 -9.77
CA VAL A 7 1.78 4.64 -9.47
C VAL A 7 1.31 4.20 -8.08
N ALA A 8 1.55 2.94 -7.71
CA ALA A 8 1.21 2.42 -6.39
C ALA A 8 2.01 3.11 -5.25
N VAL A 9 3.31 3.34 -5.47
CA VAL A 9 4.18 4.08 -4.53
C VAL A 9 3.71 5.51 -4.33
N ASP A 10 3.41 6.21 -5.42
CA ASP A 10 2.93 7.59 -5.35
C ASP A 10 1.57 7.64 -4.60
N HIS A 11 0.66 6.69 -4.86
CA HIS A 11 -0.62 6.60 -4.15
C HIS A 11 -0.46 6.46 -2.63
N VAL A 12 0.37 5.51 -2.19
CA VAL A 12 0.63 5.27 -0.76
C VAL A 12 1.24 6.52 -0.10
N LYS A 13 2.06 7.29 -0.82
CA LYS A 13 2.69 8.51 -0.31
C LYS A 13 1.76 9.73 -0.27
N THR A 14 0.82 9.86 -1.22
CA THR A 14 0.03 11.10 -1.39
C THR A 14 -1.38 11.04 -0.82
N HIS A 15 -1.95 9.85 -0.67
CA HIS A 15 -3.39 9.70 -0.39
C HIS A 15 -3.70 9.22 1.03
N VAL A 16 -2.80 8.44 1.64
CA VAL A 16 -3.04 7.81 2.93
C VAL A 16 -2.54 8.68 4.09
N THR A 17 -3.39 8.87 5.09
CA THR A 17 -3.00 9.51 6.36
C THR A 17 -2.40 8.47 7.30
N TYR A 18 -1.23 8.76 7.88
CA TYR A 18 -0.58 7.92 8.86
C TYR A 18 -0.72 8.49 10.29
N PRO A 19 -0.79 7.65 11.34
CA PRO A 19 -0.76 6.19 11.30
C PRO A 19 -2.06 5.57 10.77
N ALA A 20 -1.95 4.52 9.95
CA ALA A 20 -3.08 3.84 9.30
C ALA A 20 -3.13 2.36 9.67
N THR A 21 -4.32 1.79 9.83
CA THR A 21 -4.52 0.34 9.94
C THR A 21 -4.58 -0.34 8.57
N THR A 22 -4.57 -1.67 8.54
CA THR A 22 -4.68 -2.45 7.29
C THR A 22 -5.97 -2.11 6.58
N GLU A 23 -7.07 -2.02 7.32
CA GLU A 23 -8.39 -1.72 6.75
C GLU A 23 -8.43 -0.32 6.15
N GLN A 24 -7.81 0.67 6.80
CA GLN A 24 -7.74 2.04 6.27
C GLN A 24 -6.88 2.12 5.01
N LEU A 25 -5.73 1.43 4.99
CA LEU A 25 -4.87 1.32 3.81
C LEU A 25 -5.60 0.61 2.67
N MET A 26 -6.24 -0.53 2.95
CA MET A 26 -6.97 -1.31 1.96
C MET A 26 -8.18 -0.54 1.41
N ALA A 27 -8.91 0.19 2.25
CA ALA A 27 -10.01 1.05 1.80
C ALA A 27 -9.51 2.19 0.89
N ALA A 28 -8.33 2.76 1.19
CA ALA A 28 -7.69 3.74 0.31
C ALA A 28 -7.26 3.12 -1.03
N CYS A 29 -6.73 1.89 -1.02
CA CYS A 29 -6.32 1.15 -2.21
C CYS A 29 -7.52 0.69 -3.07
N GLU A 30 -8.57 0.13 -2.47
CA GLU A 30 -9.75 -0.40 -3.18
C GLU A 30 -10.56 0.69 -3.89
N SER A 31 -10.42 1.96 -3.46
CA SER A 31 -11.15 3.08 -4.04
C SER A 31 -10.58 3.57 -5.39
N TRP A 32 -9.44 3.06 -5.88
CA TRP A 32 -8.79 3.59 -7.08
C TRP A 32 -8.45 2.50 -8.11
N SER A 33 -9.00 2.68 -9.32
CA SER A 33 -8.77 1.88 -10.53
C SER A 33 -7.35 1.97 -11.11
N ASP A 34 -6.53 2.84 -10.54
CA ASP A 34 -5.28 3.32 -11.13
C ASP A 34 -4.07 2.47 -10.70
N VAL A 35 -4.23 1.70 -9.62
CA VAL A 35 -3.26 0.72 -9.15
C VAL A 35 -3.57 -0.63 -9.80
N ASP A 36 -2.54 -1.34 -10.25
CA ASP A 36 -2.73 -2.67 -10.85
C ASP A 36 -3.42 -3.61 -9.84
N PRO A 37 -4.53 -4.27 -10.20
CA PRO A 37 -5.28 -5.13 -9.28
C PRO A 37 -4.44 -6.28 -8.72
N VAL A 38 -3.42 -6.75 -9.45
CA VAL A 38 -2.49 -7.77 -8.94
C VAL A 38 -1.68 -7.23 -7.76
N LEU A 39 -1.21 -5.97 -7.82
CA LEU A 39 -0.49 -5.32 -6.73
C LEU A 39 -1.40 -5.09 -5.52
N VAL A 40 -2.68 -4.78 -5.74
CA VAL A 40 -3.68 -4.65 -4.66
C VAL A 40 -3.89 -6.00 -3.97
N GLU A 41 -4.05 -7.09 -4.71
CA GLU A 41 -4.22 -8.43 -4.11
C GLU A 41 -2.96 -8.90 -3.35
N GLU A 42 -1.78 -8.74 -3.95
CA GLU A 42 -0.51 -9.07 -3.28
C GLU A 42 -0.33 -8.25 -2.00
N GLY A 43 -0.65 -6.95 -2.05
CA GLY A 43 -0.57 -6.08 -0.89
C GLY A 43 -1.56 -6.45 0.19
N LYS A 44 -2.80 -6.80 -0.19
CA LYS A 44 -3.83 -7.30 0.71
C LYS A 44 -3.36 -8.55 1.45
N MET A 45 -2.81 -9.54 0.73
CA MET A 45 -2.31 -10.77 1.35
C MET A 45 -1.18 -10.50 2.34
N LYS A 46 -0.20 -9.65 1.97
CA LYS A 46 0.93 -9.32 2.86
C LYS A 46 0.50 -8.53 4.10
N MET A 47 -0.45 -7.61 3.96
CA MET A 47 -0.96 -6.84 5.10
C MET A 47 -1.87 -7.68 6.00
N GLN A 48 -2.72 -8.54 5.44
CA GLN A 48 -3.57 -9.46 6.21
C GLN A 48 -2.75 -10.48 7.00
N ALA A 49 -1.55 -10.83 6.55
CA ALA A 49 -0.61 -11.64 7.32
C ALA A 49 -0.09 -10.92 8.60
N GLN A 50 -0.35 -9.62 8.75
CA GLN A 50 0.04 -8.80 9.91
C GLN A 50 -1.20 -8.20 10.60
N PRO A 51 -2.08 -9.04 11.19
CA PRO A 51 -3.31 -8.57 11.81
C PRO A 51 -3.00 -7.65 13.00
N GLY A 52 -3.68 -6.51 13.07
CA GLY A 52 -3.52 -5.53 14.14
C GLY A 52 -2.26 -4.64 14.02
N LYS A 53 -1.47 -4.80 12.95
CA LYS A 53 -0.40 -3.84 12.66
C LYS A 53 -0.99 -2.49 12.28
N THR A 54 -0.33 -1.44 12.70
CA THR A 54 -0.57 -0.06 12.27
C THR A 54 0.70 0.43 11.60
N TRP A 55 0.57 1.08 10.46
CA TRP A 55 1.71 1.60 9.71
C TRP A 55 1.87 3.07 10.07
N SER A 56 3.11 3.49 10.34
CA SER A 56 3.41 4.86 10.76
C SER A 56 3.84 5.77 9.60
N SER A 57 4.24 5.18 8.47
CA SER A 57 4.59 5.94 7.26
C SER A 57 4.39 5.11 5.98
N ALA A 58 4.42 5.82 4.85
CA ALA A 58 4.42 5.19 3.54
C ALA A 58 5.62 4.26 3.34
N GLU A 59 6.82 4.62 3.82
CA GLU A 59 7.99 3.77 3.63
C GLU A 59 7.84 2.42 4.34
N GLU A 60 7.19 2.38 5.50
CA GLU A 60 6.92 1.13 6.21
C GLU A 60 5.96 0.22 5.44
N VAL A 61 4.94 0.82 4.81
CA VAL A 61 4.03 0.10 3.90
C VAL A 61 4.81 -0.45 2.71
N LEU A 62 5.57 0.40 2.03
CA LEU A 62 6.32 0.02 0.83
C LEU A 62 7.37 -1.06 1.13
N ALA A 63 8.07 -0.95 2.26
CA ALA A 63 9.02 -1.97 2.73
C ALA A 63 8.32 -3.31 3.01
N THR A 64 7.13 -3.28 3.62
CA THR A 64 6.32 -4.49 3.86
C THR A 64 5.88 -5.13 2.53
N LEU A 65 5.50 -4.30 1.56
CA LEU A 65 5.05 -4.75 0.25
C LEU A 65 6.20 -5.17 -0.67
N GLY A 66 7.44 -4.80 -0.33
CA GLY A 66 8.63 -5.02 -1.16
C GLY A 66 8.67 -4.08 -2.37
N TRP A 67 8.00 -2.93 -2.29
CA TRP A 67 7.99 -1.91 -3.33
C TRP A 67 9.13 -0.92 -3.10
N PRO A 68 9.79 -0.43 -4.16
CA PRO A 68 10.84 0.57 -4.04
C PRO A 68 10.27 1.86 -3.44
N ALA A 69 10.86 2.30 -2.34
CA ALA A 69 10.49 3.57 -1.70
C ALA A 69 11.07 4.81 -2.43
N ALA A 70 11.87 4.59 -3.47
CA ALA A 70 12.64 5.61 -4.21
C ALA A 70 11.83 6.21 -5.37
#